data_AF-A0A7C3Z927-F1
#
_entry.id   AF-A0A7C3Z927-F1
#
_cell.length_a   1.000
_cell.length_b   1.000
_cell.length_c   1.000
_cell.angle_alpha   90.00
_cell.angle_beta   90.00
_cell.angle_gamma   90.00
#
_symmetry.space_group_name_H-M   'P 1'
#
loop_
_entity.id
_entity.type
_entity.pdbx_description
1 polymer ?
#
loop_
_entity_poly.entity_id
_entity_poly.type
_entity_poly.pdbx_seq_one_letter_code
_entity_poly.pdbx_strand_id
1 'polypeptide(L)'
;MAWYLILGAGKFGRLAQQRLAAEDHKARFVIVDRRPKAAAALPSRPGAETVEADAIRYLVAHLSPESSWDWLIPAVPVHVAYGWLLEGPLAGQGWETAPVPEDLAGLAALALRGAQGELYLSRAQHRCPADCAEPPVCPVTGEERDKPLFDKLREASRPGLPVLVVASRQLAPGVGGYAPRKLLELAAAAAGAGERFLVATACRCHGVVHGLQRKGGTSAKIM
;
A
#
# COMPACT_ATOMS: atom_id res chain seq x y z
N MET A 1 -7.95 13.47 17.48
CA MET A 1 -8.69 13.82 16.24
C MET A 1 -7.76 13.61 15.08
N ALA A 2 -7.71 12.38 14.56
CA ALA A 2 -7.04 12.09 13.31
C ALA A 2 -7.98 12.28 12.12
N TRP A 3 -7.42 12.60 10.96
CA TRP A 3 -8.11 12.69 9.69
C TRP A 3 -7.62 11.59 8.73
N TYR A 4 -8.53 10.69 8.37
CA TYR A 4 -8.26 9.52 7.56
C TYR A 4 -8.79 9.69 6.13
N LEU A 5 -7.98 9.30 5.15
CA LEU A 5 -8.41 9.06 3.77
C LEU A 5 -8.51 7.54 3.55
N ILE A 6 -9.72 7.02 3.38
CA ILE A 6 -9.97 5.61 3.10
C ILE A 6 -10.25 5.45 1.60
N LEU A 7 -9.39 4.71 0.92
CA LEU A 7 -9.53 4.41 -0.49
C LEU A 7 -10.25 3.08 -0.64
N GLY A 8 -11.55 3.11 -0.89
CA GLY A 8 -12.46 1.98 -1.05
C GLY A 8 -13.48 1.89 0.08
N ALA A 9 -14.76 1.68 -0.27
CA ALA A 9 -15.91 1.50 0.63
C ALA A 9 -16.39 0.04 0.67
N GLY A 10 -15.57 -0.90 0.19
CA GLY A 10 -15.80 -2.34 0.30
C GLY A 10 -15.72 -2.86 1.74
N LYS A 11 -15.67 -4.18 1.91
CA LYS A 11 -15.59 -4.83 3.24
C LYS A 11 -14.50 -4.22 4.13
N PHE A 12 -13.28 -4.10 3.60
CA PHE A 12 -12.13 -3.62 4.37
C PHE A 12 -12.19 -2.12 4.68
N GLY A 13 -12.71 -1.30 3.75
CA GLY A 13 -12.91 0.14 3.99
C GLY A 13 -13.95 0.42 5.08
N ARG A 14 -15.06 -0.32 5.07
CA ARG A 14 -16.07 -0.23 6.14
C ARG A 14 -15.51 -0.66 7.50
N LEU A 15 -14.76 -1.76 7.54
CA LEU A 15 -14.09 -2.21 8.77
C LEU A 15 -13.08 -1.19 9.28
N ALA A 16 -12.32 -0.56 8.37
CA ALA A 16 -11.39 0.51 8.73
C ALA A 16 -12.10 1.70 9.37
N GLN A 17 -13.17 2.22 8.73
CA GLN A 17 -13.96 3.31 9.29
C GLN A 17 -14.52 2.92 10.66
N GLN A 18 -15.13 1.74 10.81
CA GLN A 18 -15.75 1.29 12.06
C GLN A 18 -14.74 1.15 13.21
N ARG A 19 -13.57 0.56 12.95
CA ARG A 19 -12.56 0.34 14.00
C ARG A 19 -11.86 1.63 14.39
N LEU A 20 -11.44 2.44 13.41
CA LEU A 20 -10.81 3.73 13.68
C LEU A 20 -11.79 4.70 14.38
N ALA A 21 -13.08 4.63 14.03
CA ALA A 21 -14.14 5.35 14.70
C ALA A 21 -14.29 5.00 16.18
N ALA A 22 -14.11 3.73 16.53
CA ALA A 22 -14.20 3.25 17.90
C ALA A 22 -13.01 3.70 18.75
N GLU A 23 -11.81 3.79 18.15
CA GLU A 23 -10.59 4.27 18.80
C GLU A 23 -10.57 5.80 18.99
N ASP A 24 -11.00 6.57 17.97
CA ASP A 24 -11.13 8.03 18.02
C ASP A 24 -12.51 8.48 17.55
N HIS A 25 -13.42 8.70 18.51
CA HIS A 25 -14.79 9.15 18.22
C HIS A 25 -14.85 10.51 17.50
N LYS A 26 -13.81 11.36 17.60
CA LYS A 26 -13.73 12.66 16.92
C LYS A 26 -13.08 12.58 15.54
N ALA A 27 -12.60 11.41 15.12
CA ALA A 27 -11.93 11.23 13.84
C ALA A 27 -12.79 11.70 12.66
N ARG A 28 -12.09 12.26 11.66
CA ARG A 28 -12.67 12.67 10.37
C ARG A 28 -12.30 11.67 9.30
N PHE A 29 -13.20 11.44 8.35
CA PHE A 29 -13.02 10.46 7.29
C PHE A 29 -13.41 11.05 5.94
N VAL A 30 -12.56 10.83 4.94
CA VAL A 30 -12.95 10.90 3.53
C VAL A 30 -12.88 9.49 2.99
N ILE A 31 -13.98 8.95 2.48
CA ILE A 31 -14.04 7.61 1.92
C ILE A 31 -14.31 7.71 0.41
N VAL A 32 -13.38 7.20 -0.39
CA VAL A 32 -13.44 7.29 -1.85
C VAL A 32 -13.77 5.92 -2.44
N ASP A 33 -14.84 5.79 -3.22
CA ASP A 33 -15.13 4.55 -3.97
C ASP A 33 -15.84 4.89 -5.29
N ARG A 34 -15.57 4.12 -6.35
CA ARG A 34 -16.21 4.30 -7.66
C ARG A 34 -17.67 3.87 -7.67
N ARG A 35 -18.12 3.13 -6.65
CA ARG A 35 -19.46 2.56 -6.57
C ARG A 35 -20.27 3.27 -5.48
N PRO A 36 -21.27 4.09 -5.85
CA PRO A 36 -22.16 4.73 -4.90
C PRO A 36 -22.81 3.76 -3.91
N LYS A 37 -23.17 2.55 -4.38
CA LYS A 37 -23.75 1.51 -3.53
C LYS A 37 -22.83 1.05 -2.40
N ALA A 38 -21.51 1.05 -2.61
CA ALA A 38 -20.56 0.68 -1.57
C ALA A 38 -20.47 1.78 -0.50
N ALA A 39 -20.51 3.04 -0.92
CA ALA A 39 -20.54 4.20 -0.03
C ALA A 39 -21.85 4.27 0.78
N ALA A 40 -22.99 3.99 0.16
CA ALA A 40 -24.30 3.95 0.83
C ALA A 40 -24.41 2.87 1.93
N ALA A 41 -23.56 1.85 1.90
CA ALA A 41 -23.49 0.80 2.92
C ALA A 41 -22.58 1.17 4.12
N LEU A 42 -21.93 2.35 4.11
CA LEU A 42 -21.18 2.85 5.25
C LEU A 42 -22.14 3.35 6.33
N PRO A 43 -21.86 3.09 7.62
CA PRO A 43 -22.61 3.72 8.70
C PRO A 43 -22.47 5.24 8.62
N SER A 44 -23.60 5.94 8.59
CA SER A 44 -23.63 7.40 8.67
C SER A 44 -23.06 7.85 10.01
N ARG A 45 -22.16 8.84 9.97
CA ARG A 45 -21.59 9.45 11.18
C ARG A 45 -21.16 10.89 10.93
N PRO A 46 -21.19 11.75 11.97
CA PRO A 46 -20.55 13.05 11.91
C PRO A 46 -19.07 12.93 11.57
N GLY A 47 -18.60 13.83 10.70
CA GLY A 47 -17.20 13.90 10.29
C GLY A 47 -16.78 12.89 9.22
N ALA A 48 -17.69 12.08 8.67
CA ALA A 48 -17.42 11.23 7.52
C ALA A 48 -18.05 11.79 6.24
N GLU A 49 -17.25 11.84 5.19
CA GLU A 49 -17.66 12.23 3.83
C GLU A 49 -17.35 11.09 2.87
N THR A 50 -18.25 10.85 1.92
CA THR A 50 -18.04 9.87 0.85
C THR A 50 -17.90 10.58 -0.49
N VAL A 51 -16.88 10.22 -1.26
CA VAL A 51 -16.64 10.77 -2.60
C VAL A 51 -16.73 9.66 -3.64
N GLU A 52 -17.56 9.87 -4.65
CA GLU A 52 -17.63 8.97 -5.81
C GLU A 52 -16.49 9.28 -6.78
N ALA A 53 -15.40 8.52 -6.69
CA ALA A 53 -14.26 8.68 -7.59
C ALA A 53 -13.43 7.40 -7.69
N ASP A 54 -12.57 7.35 -8.72
CA ASP A 54 -11.48 6.38 -8.75
C ASP A 54 -10.44 6.73 -7.68
N ALA A 55 -10.05 5.73 -6.89
CA ALA A 55 -9.17 5.93 -5.75
C ALA A 55 -7.80 6.50 -6.13
N ILE A 56 -7.20 6.02 -7.22
CA ILE A 56 -5.89 6.47 -7.67
C ILE A 56 -6.00 7.89 -8.24
N ARG A 57 -6.97 8.13 -9.11
CA ARG A 57 -7.17 9.47 -9.69
C ARG A 57 -7.51 10.52 -8.65
N TYR A 58 -8.35 10.18 -7.67
CA TYR A 58 -8.65 11.06 -6.56
C TYR A 58 -7.39 11.40 -5.78
N LEU A 59 -6.56 10.39 -5.47
CA LEU A 59 -5.31 10.59 -4.75
C LEU A 59 -4.32 11.45 -5.55
N VAL A 60 -4.18 11.23 -6.86
CA VAL A 60 -3.34 12.06 -7.74
C VAL A 60 -3.79 13.52 -7.74
N ALA A 61 -5.10 13.76 -7.78
CA ALA A 61 -5.65 15.12 -7.85
C ALA A 61 -5.57 15.90 -6.53
N HIS A 62 -5.51 15.22 -5.37
CA HIS A 62 -5.66 15.88 -4.07
C HIS A 62 -4.49 15.68 -3.10
N LEU A 63 -3.57 14.75 -3.37
CA LEU A 63 -2.38 14.57 -2.55
C LEU A 63 -1.34 15.64 -2.89
N SER A 64 -1.05 16.51 -1.92
CA SER A 64 0.01 17.52 -1.97
C SER A 64 0.76 17.57 -0.62
N PRO A 65 1.88 18.31 -0.54
CA PRO A 65 2.56 18.56 0.74
C PRO A 65 1.67 19.19 1.82
N GLU A 66 0.63 19.91 1.42
CA GLU A 66 -0.33 20.59 2.29
C GLU A 66 -1.55 19.72 2.63
N SER A 67 -1.62 18.48 2.12
CA SER A 67 -2.71 17.56 2.46
C SER A 67 -2.80 17.34 3.96
N SER A 68 -4.00 17.56 4.48
CA SER A 68 -4.31 17.54 5.91
C SER A 68 -4.68 16.16 6.46
N TRP A 69 -4.60 15.11 5.64
CA TRP A 69 -4.84 13.74 6.10
C TRP A 69 -3.63 13.23 6.89
N ASP A 70 -3.89 12.70 8.08
CA ASP A 70 -2.86 12.06 8.90
C ASP A 70 -2.50 10.67 8.35
N TRP A 71 -3.50 9.98 7.78
CA TRP A 71 -3.40 8.58 7.40
C TRP A 71 -4.17 8.26 6.11
N LEU A 72 -3.57 7.42 5.29
CA LEU A 72 -4.16 6.83 4.11
C LEU A 72 -4.35 5.32 4.34
N ILE A 73 -5.57 4.83 4.10
CA ILE A 73 -5.95 3.43 4.21
C ILE A 73 -6.22 2.88 2.81
N PRO A 74 -5.32 2.06 2.24
CA PRO A 74 -5.50 1.46 0.93
C PRO A 74 -6.43 0.23 1.03
N ALA A 75 -7.73 0.43 0.82
CA ALA A 75 -8.76 -0.62 0.89
C ALA A 75 -9.35 -1.02 -0.48
N VAL A 76 -8.71 -0.58 -1.57
CA VAL A 76 -8.98 -1.01 -2.95
C VAL A 76 -8.05 -2.17 -3.36
N PRO A 77 -8.49 -3.08 -4.24
CA PRO A 77 -7.69 -4.24 -4.65
C PRO A 77 -6.65 -3.88 -5.73
N VAL A 78 -5.85 -2.84 -5.47
CA VAL A 78 -4.75 -2.40 -6.34
C VAL A 78 -3.57 -1.96 -5.46
N HIS A 79 -2.35 -1.99 -5.99
CA HIS A 79 -1.19 -1.46 -5.29
C HIS A 79 -1.19 0.08 -5.33
N VAL A 80 -1.85 0.71 -4.35
CA VAL A 80 -2.08 2.18 -4.33
C VAL A 80 -0.82 3.00 -4.50
N ALA A 81 0.26 2.68 -3.78
CA ALA A 81 1.51 3.46 -3.85
C ALA A 81 2.11 3.45 -5.27
N TYR A 82 2.11 2.28 -5.92
CA TYR A 82 2.55 2.12 -7.30
C TYR A 82 1.61 2.84 -8.29
N GLY A 83 0.30 2.64 -8.15
CA GLY A 83 -0.70 3.26 -9.05
C GLY A 83 -0.64 4.78 -8.99
N TRP A 84 -0.57 5.35 -7.79
CA TRP A 84 -0.40 6.79 -7.59
C TRP A 84 0.91 7.30 -8.19
N LEU A 85 2.01 6.59 -7.98
CA LEU A 85 3.32 6.98 -8.51
C LEU A 85 3.29 7.02 -10.05
N LEU A 86 2.71 6.01 -10.68
CA LEU A 86 2.66 5.87 -12.14
C LEU A 86 1.66 6.84 -12.81
N GLU A 87 0.48 7.03 -12.23
CA GLU A 87 -0.56 7.93 -12.78
C GLU A 87 -0.36 9.41 -12.40
N GLY A 88 0.48 9.71 -11.42
CA GLY A 88 0.78 11.06 -10.97
C GLY A 88 2.25 11.44 -11.23
N PRO A 89 3.15 11.36 -10.23
CA PRO A 89 4.50 11.88 -10.34
C PRO A 89 5.35 11.36 -11.51
N LEU A 90 5.07 10.18 -12.06
CA LEU A 90 5.80 9.61 -13.21
C LEU A 90 5.01 9.64 -14.53
N ALA A 91 3.79 10.20 -14.52
CA ALA A 91 2.95 10.26 -15.71
C ALA A 91 3.66 10.99 -16.86
N GLY A 92 3.62 10.41 -18.05
CA GLY A 92 4.24 10.99 -19.25
C GLY A 92 5.77 10.91 -19.31
N GLN A 93 6.46 10.37 -18.29
CA GLN A 93 7.92 10.31 -18.25
C GLN A 93 8.52 9.01 -18.81
N GLY A 94 7.72 8.24 -19.57
CA GLY A 94 8.19 7.02 -20.22
C GLY A 94 8.46 5.85 -19.28
N TRP A 95 7.84 5.81 -18.10
CA TRP A 95 7.90 4.65 -17.21
C TRP A 95 6.90 3.57 -17.60
N GLU A 96 7.27 2.31 -17.43
CA GLU A 96 6.40 1.14 -17.65
C GLU A 96 6.63 0.07 -16.58
N THR A 97 5.64 -0.82 -16.43
CA THR A 97 5.74 -1.97 -15.52
C THR A 97 6.83 -2.91 -15.97
N ALA A 98 7.71 -3.28 -15.04
CA ALA A 98 8.76 -4.26 -15.25
C ALA A 98 8.50 -5.52 -14.40
N PRO A 99 8.98 -6.70 -14.84
CA PRO A 99 8.93 -7.89 -14.02
C PRO A 99 9.65 -7.71 -12.68
N VAL A 100 9.00 -8.14 -11.60
CA VAL A 100 9.63 -8.28 -10.28
C VAL A 100 10.51 -9.52 -10.30
N PRO A 101 11.82 -9.42 -9.98
CA PRO A 101 12.75 -10.55 -9.93
C PRO A 101 12.24 -11.76 -9.14
N GLU A 102 12.62 -12.97 -9.57
CA GLU A 102 12.18 -14.22 -8.94
C GLU A 102 12.72 -14.42 -7.52
N ASP A 103 13.94 -13.95 -7.25
CA ASP A 103 14.57 -14.09 -5.93
C ASP A 103 13.78 -13.38 -4.81
N LEU A 104 13.00 -12.36 -5.14
CA LEU A 104 12.13 -11.67 -4.17
C LEU A 104 10.96 -12.53 -3.68
N ALA A 105 10.55 -13.56 -4.43
CA ALA A 105 9.54 -14.50 -3.99
C ALA A 105 10.00 -15.27 -2.72
N GLY A 106 11.31 -15.46 -2.56
CA GLY A 106 11.91 -16.14 -1.40
C GLY A 106 11.90 -15.32 -0.10
N LEU A 107 11.47 -14.04 -0.13
CA LEU A 107 11.43 -13.19 1.08
C LEU A 107 10.29 -13.54 2.04
N ALA A 108 9.32 -14.33 1.58
CA ALA A 108 8.14 -14.73 2.36
C ALA A 108 7.77 -16.20 2.12
N ALA A 109 7.04 -16.79 3.07
CA ALA A 109 6.64 -18.19 3.02
C ALA A 109 5.62 -18.50 1.90
N LEU A 110 4.90 -17.48 1.45
CA LEU A 110 3.99 -17.55 0.31
C LEU A 110 4.21 -16.32 -0.58
N ALA A 111 4.33 -16.57 -1.89
CA ALA A 111 4.42 -15.55 -2.91
C ALA A 111 3.42 -15.87 -4.03
N LEU A 112 2.70 -14.86 -4.51
CA LEU A 112 1.73 -14.99 -5.61
C LEU A 112 1.96 -13.88 -6.62
N ARG A 113 2.03 -14.23 -7.91
CA ARG A 113 2.11 -13.24 -8.98
C ARG A 113 0.71 -12.82 -9.41
N GLY A 114 0.48 -11.51 -9.49
CA GLY A 114 -0.76 -10.94 -9.98
C GLY A 114 -0.75 -10.77 -11.50
N ALA A 115 -1.93 -10.51 -12.06
CA ALA A 115 -2.12 -10.39 -13.51
C ALA A 115 -1.55 -9.07 -14.09
N GLN A 116 -1.23 -8.09 -13.24
CA GLN A 116 -0.80 -6.74 -13.63
C GLN A 116 0.68 -6.51 -13.29
N GLY A 117 1.43 -7.58 -13.00
CA GLY A 117 2.86 -7.53 -12.69
C GLY A 117 3.17 -7.49 -11.19
N GLU A 118 2.18 -7.71 -10.33
CA GLU A 118 2.36 -7.70 -8.89
C GLU A 118 3.11 -8.94 -8.40
N LEU A 119 3.92 -8.78 -7.37
CA LEU A 119 4.34 -9.85 -6.49
C LEU A 119 3.72 -9.62 -5.11
N TYR A 120 2.71 -10.42 -4.77
CA TYR A 120 2.12 -10.46 -3.44
C TYR A 120 2.93 -11.39 -2.55
N LEU A 121 3.29 -10.91 -1.36
CA LEU A 121 4.09 -11.63 -0.38
C LEU A 121 3.28 -11.81 0.91
N SER A 122 3.28 -13.02 1.45
CA SER A 122 2.70 -13.33 2.74
C SER A 122 3.62 -14.21 3.55
N ARG A 123 3.92 -13.79 4.77
CA ARG A 123 4.56 -14.64 5.78
C ARG A 123 3.56 -15.59 6.44
N ALA A 124 2.26 -15.45 6.21
CA ALA A 124 1.25 -16.35 6.72
C ALA A 124 0.80 -17.32 5.61
N GLN A 125 0.94 -18.63 5.87
CA GLN A 125 0.41 -19.70 5.00
C GLN A 125 -1.02 -20.12 5.40
N HIS A 126 -1.64 -19.37 6.30
CA HIS A 126 -2.99 -19.58 6.80
C HIS A 126 -3.78 -18.27 6.72
N ARG A 127 -5.10 -18.35 6.88
CA ARG A 127 -5.94 -17.16 7.00
C ARG A 127 -5.78 -16.57 8.40
N CYS A 128 -5.20 -15.37 8.49
CA CYS A 128 -5.10 -14.66 9.75
C CYS A 128 -6.48 -14.26 10.30
N PRO A 129 -6.61 -14.06 11.62
CA PRO A 129 -7.76 -13.39 12.21
C PRO A 129 -7.98 -12.01 11.57
N ALA A 130 -9.25 -11.61 11.44
CA ALA A 130 -9.61 -10.35 10.78
C ALA A 130 -9.14 -9.10 11.56
N ASP A 131 -8.74 -9.26 12.80
CA ASP A 131 -8.28 -8.28 13.78
C ASP A 131 -6.82 -8.54 14.20
N CYS A 132 -6.03 -9.23 13.38
CA CYS A 132 -4.61 -9.41 13.67
C CYS A 132 -3.89 -8.04 13.79
N ALA A 133 -3.26 -7.78 14.93
CA ALA A 133 -2.49 -6.57 15.22
C ALA A 133 -1.03 -6.64 14.73
N GLU A 134 -0.66 -7.70 13.99
CA GLU A 134 0.70 -7.95 13.52
C GLU A 134 1.80 -7.93 14.62
N PRO A 135 1.60 -8.68 15.72
CA PRO A 135 2.60 -8.76 16.77
C PRO A 135 3.93 -9.36 16.26
N PRO A 136 5.04 -9.13 16.99
CA PRO A 136 6.32 -9.76 16.69
C PRO A 136 6.30 -11.29 16.71
N VAL A 137 5.34 -11.92 17.39
CA VAL A 137 5.16 -13.38 17.38
C VAL A 137 3.77 -13.70 16.85
N CYS A 138 3.68 -14.54 15.82
CA CYS A 138 2.40 -14.89 15.22
C CYS A 138 1.48 -15.57 16.24
N PRO A 139 0.27 -15.05 16.52
CA PRO A 139 -0.62 -15.64 17.52
C PRO A 139 -1.23 -16.97 17.08
N VAL A 140 -1.12 -17.32 15.79
CA VAL A 140 -1.66 -18.56 15.23
C VAL A 140 -0.61 -19.66 15.18
N THR A 141 0.63 -19.34 14.78
CA THR A 141 1.68 -20.33 14.51
C THR A 141 2.82 -20.30 15.51
N GLY A 142 2.91 -19.27 16.36
CA GLY A 142 4.08 -19.05 17.22
C GLY A 142 5.34 -18.59 16.50
N GLU A 143 5.29 -18.40 15.17
CA GLU A 143 6.48 -17.99 14.39
C GLU A 143 6.91 -16.57 14.76
N GLU A 144 8.19 -16.41 15.07
CA GLU A 144 8.82 -15.13 15.30
C GLU A 144 8.96 -14.29 14.02
N ARG A 145 8.63 -13.00 14.15
CA ARG A 145 8.58 -12.00 13.09
C ARG A 145 9.62 -10.91 13.34
N ASP A 146 10.81 -11.32 13.77
CA ASP A 146 11.93 -10.48 14.24
C ASP A 146 12.20 -9.32 13.31
N LYS A 147 12.37 -9.62 12.01
CA LYS A 147 12.47 -8.62 10.95
C LYS A 147 11.13 -8.45 10.22
N PRO A 148 10.51 -7.26 10.25
CA PRO A 148 9.35 -6.95 9.44
C PRO A 148 9.62 -7.16 7.95
N LEU A 149 8.59 -7.55 7.19
CA LEU A 149 8.71 -7.75 5.75
C LEU A 149 9.13 -6.47 5.01
N PHE A 150 8.67 -5.30 5.45
CA PHE A 150 9.12 -4.03 4.87
C PHE A 150 10.64 -3.80 5.00
N ASP A 151 11.28 -4.29 6.06
CA ASP A 151 12.74 -4.16 6.22
C ASP A 151 13.48 -5.19 5.38
N LYS A 152 12.99 -6.44 5.32
CA LYS A 152 13.51 -7.46 4.40
C LYS A 152 13.48 -6.97 2.93
N LEU A 153 12.42 -6.26 2.55
CA LEU A 153 12.30 -5.67 1.21
C LEU A 153 13.29 -4.53 0.98
N ARG A 154 13.54 -3.67 1.98
CA ARG A 154 14.58 -2.62 1.88
C ARG A 154 15.96 -3.22 1.67
N GLU A 155 16.28 -4.27 2.42
CA GLU A 155 17.56 -4.98 2.35
C GLU A 155 17.77 -5.73 1.03
N ALA A 156 16.70 -6.04 0.31
CA ALA A 156 16.77 -6.62 -1.04
C ALA A 156 17.19 -5.60 -2.12
N SER A 157 17.37 -4.32 -1.76
CA SER A 157 17.91 -3.30 -2.66
C SER A 157 19.34 -3.65 -3.07
N ARG A 158 19.64 -3.49 -4.36
CA ARG A 158 20.98 -3.73 -4.94
C ARG A 158 21.31 -2.67 -5.99
N PRO A 159 22.59 -2.48 -6.33
CA PRO A 159 22.98 -1.55 -7.39
C PRO A 159 22.19 -1.78 -8.68
N GLY A 160 21.61 -0.71 -9.24
CA GLY A 160 20.77 -0.77 -10.44
C GLY A 160 19.34 -1.29 -10.23
N LEU A 161 18.96 -1.69 -9.02
CA LEU A 161 17.59 -2.09 -8.67
C LEU A 161 17.27 -1.79 -7.20
N PRO A 162 17.09 -0.51 -6.82
CA PRO A 162 16.65 -0.16 -5.48
C PRO A 162 15.19 -0.59 -5.24
N VAL A 163 14.86 -0.91 -3.98
CA VAL A 163 13.49 -1.20 -3.53
C VAL A 163 12.98 -0.04 -2.69
N LEU A 164 12.05 0.73 -3.25
CA LEU A 164 11.42 1.87 -2.60
C LEU A 164 10.21 1.37 -1.78
N VAL A 165 10.35 1.37 -0.44
CA VAL A 165 9.38 0.73 0.45
C VAL A 165 8.52 1.74 1.22
N VAL A 166 7.21 1.69 0.99
CA VAL A 166 6.18 2.30 1.82
C VAL A 166 5.77 1.32 2.93
N ALA A 167 6.24 1.58 4.16
CA ALA A 167 5.87 0.75 5.31
C ALA A 167 4.44 1.04 5.76
N SER A 168 3.57 0.03 5.68
CA SER A 168 2.22 0.05 6.23
C SER A 168 2.28 -0.26 7.73
N ARG A 169 1.52 0.50 8.53
CA ARG A 169 1.42 0.39 9.99
C ARG A 169 0.01 -0.03 10.36
N GLN A 170 -0.11 -0.87 11.39
CA GLN A 170 -1.39 -1.14 12.02
C GLN A 170 -1.86 0.11 12.78
N LEU A 171 -3.05 0.61 12.42
CA LEU A 171 -3.69 1.80 13.01
C LEU A 171 -4.82 1.41 13.97
N ALA A 172 -5.42 0.25 13.74
CA ALA A 172 -6.31 -0.48 14.61
C ALA A 172 -6.17 -1.97 14.25
N PRO A 173 -6.56 -2.93 15.11
CA PRO A 173 -6.46 -4.35 14.81
C PRO A 173 -7.04 -4.68 13.41
N GLY A 174 -6.22 -5.25 12.51
CA GLY A 174 -6.60 -5.58 11.13
C GLY A 174 -6.81 -4.38 10.19
N VAL A 175 -6.37 -3.18 10.56
CA VAL A 175 -6.47 -1.95 9.75
C VAL A 175 -5.08 -1.38 9.52
N GLY A 176 -4.54 -1.62 8.32
CA GLY A 176 -3.25 -1.09 7.90
C GLY A 176 -3.39 0.24 7.15
N GLY A 177 -2.42 1.13 7.34
CA GLY A 177 -2.32 2.38 6.59
C GLY A 177 -0.95 3.01 6.70
N TYR A 178 -0.75 4.14 6.03
CA TYR A 178 0.49 4.91 6.09
C TYR A 178 0.21 6.40 5.98
N ALA A 179 1.12 7.21 6.50
CA ALA A 179 0.99 8.66 6.40
C ALA A 179 1.14 9.10 4.94
N PRO A 180 0.33 10.05 4.42
CA PRO A 180 0.40 10.49 3.03
C PRO A 180 1.78 11.00 2.59
N ARG A 181 2.54 11.61 3.52
CA ARG A 181 3.94 12.00 3.28
C ARG A 181 4.83 10.86 2.78
N LYS A 182 4.51 9.59 3.08
CA LYS A 182 5.28 8.44 2.58
C LYS A 182 5.17 8.24 1.07
N LEU A 183 4.06 8.68 0.46
CA LEU A 183 3.95 8.70 -1.00
C LEU A 183 4.77 9.85 -1.59
N LEU A 184 4.75 11.04 -0.97
CA LEU A 184 5.60 12.16 -1.40
C LEU A 184 7.10 11.81 -1.31
N GLU A 185 7.52 11.17 -0.20
CA GLU A 185 8.88 10.63 -0.05
C GLU A 185 9.20 9.56 -1.11
N LEU A 186 8.25 8.68 -1.45
CA LEU A 186 8.39 7.69 -2.52
C LEU A 186 8.62 8.37 -3.88
N ALA A 187 7.86 9.43 -4.21
CA ALA A 187 8.05 10.17 -5.46
C ALA A 187 9.41 10.86 -5.54
N ALA A 188 9.84 11.49 -4.45
CA ALA A 188 11.17 12.10 -4.37
C ALA A 188 12.29 11.05 -4.54
N ALA A 189 12.14 9.87 -3.91
CA ALA A 189 13.09 8.78 -4.07
C ALA A 189 13.10 8.20 -5.50
N ALA A 190 11.93 8.09 -6.14
CA ALA A 190 11.80 7.59 -7.50
C ALA A 190 12.53 8.49 -8.52
N ALA A 191 12.54 9.80 -8.32
CA ALA A 191 13.26 10.74 -9.18
C ALA A 191 14.79 10.48 -9.22
N GLY A 192 15.36 9.91 -8.15
CA GLY A 192 16.77 9.56 -8.04
C GLY A 192 17.08 8.06 -8.16
N ALA A 193 16.10 7.22 -8.47
CA ALA A 193 16.23 5.76 -8.37
C ALA A 193 16.94 5.08 -9.58
N GLY A 194 17.30 5.85 -10.60
CA GLY A 194 17.93 5.34 -11.83
C GLY A 194 16.91 4.97 -12.91
N GLU A 195 17.23 3.98 -13.74
CA GLU A 195 16.41 3.56 -14.90
C GLU A 195 15.44 2.42 -14.59
N ARG A 196 15.63 1.74 -13.45
CA ARG A 196 14.81 0.62 -12.99
C ARG A 196 14.79 0.58 -11.47
N PHE A 197 13.62 0.36 -10.88
CA PHE A 197 13.46 0.20 -9.43
C PHE A 197 12.20 -0.60 -9.11
N LEU A 198 12.07 -1.00 -7.85
CA LEU A 198 10.88 -1.66 -7.35
C LEU A 198 10.13 -0.74 -6.39
N VAL A 199 8.80 -0.77 -6.43
CA VAL A 199 7.94 -0.13 -5.43
C VAL A 199 7.33 -1.23 -4.60
N ALA A 200 7.40 -1.10 -3.28
CA ALA A 200 6.75 -2.04 -2.37
C ALA A 200 5.91 -1.31 -1.31
N THR A 201 4.74 -1.87 -1.01
CA THR A 201 3.98 -1.52 0.20
C THR A 201 3.91 -2.76 1.07
N ALA A 202 4.39 -2.69 2.30
CA ALA A 202 4.44 -3.86 3.18
C ALA A 202 4.27 -3.51 4.65
N CYS A 203 3.64 -4.41 5.39
CA CYS A 203 3.56 -4.41 6.84
C CYS A 203 4.58 -5.41 7.42
N ARG A 204 4.38 -5.90 8.66
CA ARG A 204 5.27 -6.92 9.22
C ARG A 204 5.16 -8.27 8.49
N CYS A 205 3.97 -8.59 8.00
CA CYS A 205 3.61 -9.93 7.53
C CYS A 205 3.25 -10.03 6.05
N HIS A 206 2.69 -8.98 5.45
CA HIS A 206 2.18 -8.98 4.09
C HIS A 206 2.75 -7.81 3.29
N GLY A 207 2.88 -7.98 1.98
CA GLY A 207 3.34 -6.93 1.09
C GLY A 207 2.93 -7.16 -0.35
N VAL A 208 3.02 -6.10 -1.13
CA VAL A 208 2.85 -6.11 -2.58
C VAL A 208 4.00 -5.34 -3.20
N VAL A 209 4.56 -5.87 -4.28
CA VAL A 209 5.69 -5.28 -5.02
C VAL A 209 5.32 -5.14 -6.49
N HIS A 210 5.77 -4.06 -7.12
CA HIS A 210 5.79 -3.90 -8.58
C HIS A 210 7.19 -3.46 -9.01
N GLY A 211 7.59 -3.82 -10.23
CA GLY A 211 8.75 -3.25 -10.90
C GLY A 211 8.37 -2.10 -11.82
N LEU A 212 9.27 -1.12 -11.93
CA LEU A 212 9.21 -0.03 -12.89
C LEU A 212 10.53 0.07 -13.65
N GLN A 213 10.47 0.35 -14.94
CA GLN A 213 11.61 0.65 -15.79
C GLN A 213 11.29 1.80 -16.76
N ARG A 214 12.31 2.54 -17.22
CA ARG A 214 12.13 3.47 -18.35
C ARG A 214 12.02 2.71 -19.67
N LYS A 215 11.14 3.18 -20.54
CA LYS A 215 10.99 2.72 -21.93
C LYS A 215 12.32 2.84 -22.67
N GLY A 216 12.79 1.73 -23.22
CA GLY A 216 14.10 1.64 -23.87
C GLY A 216 15.25 1.23 -22.95
N GLY A 217 15.00 1.07 -21.63
CA GLY A 217 15.94 0.44 -20.72
C GLY A 217 16.08 -1.04 -21.05
N THR A 218 17.31 -1.50 -21.29
CA THR A 218 17.58 -2.91 -21.58
C THR A 218 17.13 -3.75 -20.38
N SER A 219 16.17 -4.66 -20.59
CA SER A 219 15.89 -5.74 -19.63
C SER A 219 17.14 -6.60 -19.53
N ALA A 220 18.06 -6.25 -18.64
CA ALA A 220 19.14 -7.16 -18.28
C ALA A 220 18.46 -8.44 -17.78
N LYS A 221 18.69 -9.56 -18.47
CA LYS A 221 18.35 -10.89 -17.97
C LYS A 221 19.09 -11.04 -16.65
N ILE A 222 18.38 -10.88 -15.54
CA ILE A 222 18.90 -11.18 -14.21
C ILE A 222 18.79 -12.70 -14.10
N MET A 223 19.92 -13.38 -14.30
CA MET A 223 20.09 -14.81 -14.00
C MET A 223 20.05 -15.03 -12.48
#